data_AF-A0A950URY6-F1
#
_entry.id   AF-A0A950URY6-F1
#
_cell.length_a   1.000
_cell.length_b   1.000
_cell.length_c   1.000
_cell.angle_alpha   90.00
_cell.angle_beta   90.00
_cell.angle_gamma   90.00
#
_symmetry.space_group_name_H-M   'P 1'
#
loop_
_entity.id
_entity.type
_entity.pdbx_description
1 polymer ?
#
loop_
_entity_poly.entity_id
_entity_poly.type
_entity_poly.pdbx_seq_one_letter_code
_entity_poly.pdbx_strand_id
1 'polypeptide(L)'
;MTTIRPRRSVLYMPGSNARALEKARTLPADALILDLEDAVAPDAKDLARQQVCDAVKARGFGKREVIIRVNGTSTPWGEADLTAAAEARPDAILVPKIESLAELNAIESKLGPADPSIAVWAMIETPRAILNVGHITEAGGRLS
;
A
#
# COMPACT_ATOMS: atom_id res chain seq x y z
N MET A 1 -20.36 -17.63 -2.49
CA MET A 1 -19.02 -17.83 -3.11
C MET A 1 -18.20 -16.59 -2.80
N THR A 2 -17.14 -16.73 -2.01
CA THR A 2 -16.12 -15.68 -1.88
C THR A 2 -15.55 -15.43 -3.27
N THR A 3 -15.70 -14.21 -3.77
CA THR A 3 -15.10 -13.79 -5.04
C THR A 3 -13.60 -13.84 -4.87
N ILE A 4 -12.94 -14.82 -5.50
CA ILE A 4 -11.48 -14.91 -5.52
C ILE A 4 -10.96 -13.77 -6.39
N ARG A 5 -10.21 -12.85 -5.78
CA ARG A 5 -9.43 -11.85 -6.52
C ARG A 5 -8.06 -12.45 -6.85
N PRO A 6 -7.69 -12.64 -8.13
CA PRO A 6 -6.42 -13.23 -8.49
C PRO A 6 -5.28 -12.28 -8.11
N ARG A 7 -4.16 -12.85 -7.61
CA ARG A 7 -2.93 -12.12 -7.24
C ARG A 7 -1.69 -12.87 -7.78
N ARG A 8 -1.76 -13.36 -9.04
CA ARG A 8 -0.69 -14.15 -9.66
C ARG A 8 0.49 -13.28 -10.08
N SER A 9 0.22 -12.00 -10.35
CA SER A 9 1.22 -10.97 -10.65
C SER A 9 0.89 -9.67 -9.92
N VAL A 10 1.87 -9.19 -9.14
CA VAL A 10 1.80 -7.93 -8.41
C VAL A 10 2.96 -7.07 -8.88
N LEU A 11 2.69 -6.04 -9.68
CA LEU A 11 3.72 -5.26 -10.36
C LEU A 11 4.00 -3.95 -9.61
N TYR A 12 5.26 -3.71 -9.28
CA TYR A 12 5.73 -2.45 -8.70
C TYR A 12 5.86 -1.35 -9.76
N MET A 13 5.31 -0.18 -9.43
CA MET A 13 5.34 1.03 -10.25
C MET A 13 5.87 2.20 -9.39
N PRO A 14 7.01 2.83 -9.72
CA PRO A 14 7.55 3.94 -8.95
C PRO A 14 6.61 5.15 -9.01
N GLY A 15 6.19 5.64 -7.84
CA GLY A 15 5.19 6.71 -7.71
C GLY A 15 5.63 8.07 -8.24
N SER A 16 6.94 8.33 -8.30
CA SER A 16 7.54 9.56 -8.84
C SER A 16 7.62 9.60 -10.37
N ASN A 17 7.30 8.49 -11.06
CA ASN A 17 7.43 8.39 -12.51
C ASN A 17 6.04 8.38 -13.17
N ALA A 18 5.58 9.56 -13.58
CA ALA A 18 4.28 9.73 -14.25
C ALA A 18 4.10 8.82 -15.48
N ARG A 19 5.18 8.59 -16.27
CA ARG A 19 5.13 7.70 -17.43
C ARG A 19 4.90 6.24 -17.01
N ALA A 20 5.47 5.82 -15.88
CA ALA A 20 5.24 4.49 -15.33
C ALA A 20 3.78 4.34 -14.86
N LEU A 21 3.25 5.33 -14.12
CA LEU A 21 1.85 5.32 -13.68
C LEU A 21 0.86 5.23 -14.84
N GLU A 22 1.08 5.99 -15.91
CA GLU A 22 0.23 5.92 -17.11
C GLU A 22 0.34 4.56 -17.81
N LYS A 23 1.55 4.01 -17.93
CA LYS A 23 1.74 2.67 -18.49
C LYS A 23 1.05 1.58 -17.66
N ALA A 24 1.00 1.73 -16.34
CA ALA A 24 0.40 0.74 -15.43
C ALA A 24 -1.07 0.44 -15.78
N ARG A 25 -1.80 1.43 -16.33
CA ARG A 25 -3.21 1.32 -16.75
C ARG A 25 -3.43 0.23 -17.82
N THR A 26 -2.43 -0.07 -18.63
CA THR A 26 -2.55 -0.97 -19.77
C THR A 26 -1.82 -2.31 -19.58
N LEU A 27 -0.97 -2.46 -18.55
CA LEU A 27 -0.14 -3.66 -18.37
C LEU A 27 -0.95 -4.88 -17.92
N PRO A 28 -0.71 -6.10 -18.43
CA PRO A 28 -1.46 -7.29 -18.05
C PRO A 28 -0.95 -7.85 -16.70
N ALA A 29 -1.25 -7.15 -15.61
CA ALA A 29 -1.00 -7.57 -14.23
C ALA A 29 -2.32 -7.78 -13.50
N ASP A 30 -2.34 -8.66 -12.50
CA ASP A 30 -3.51 -8.82 -11.62
C ASP A 30 -3.60 -7.66 -10.61
N ALA A 31 -2.46 -7.22 -10.09
CA ALA A 31 -2.36 -6.14 -9.13
C ALA A 31 -1.19 -5.19 -9.44
N LEU A 32 -1.30 -3.95 -8.96
CA LEU A 32 -0.31 -2.88 -9.09
C LEU A 32 0.03 -2.34 -7.71
N ILE A 33 1.32 -2.28 -7.38
CA ILE A 33 1.82 -1.53 -6.22
C ILE A 33 2.37 -0.21 -6.72
N LEU A 34 1.71 0.88 -6.36
CA LEU A 34 2.18 2.24 -6.59
C LEU A 34 3.08 2.63 -5.42
N ASP A 35 4.37 2.74 -5.68
CA ASP A 35 5.40 2.76 -4.66
C ASP A 35 5.80 4.18 -4.24
N LEU A 36 5.68 4.47 -2.94
CA LEU A 36 6.19 5.69 -2.31
C LEU A 36 7.49 5.47 -1.55
N GLU A 37 7.94 4.22 -1.37
CA GLU A 37 9.06 3.85 -0.53
C GLU A 37 10.38 3.76 -1.33
N ASP A 38 11.02 2.60 -1.41
CA ASP A 38 12.43 2.51 -1.83
C ASP A 38 12.68 2.92 -3.30
N ALA A 39 11.67 2.88 -4.17
CA ALA A 39 11.81 3.34 -5.55
C ALA A 39 11.69 4.87 -5.71
N VAL A 40 11.53 5.62 -4.61
CA VAL A 40 11.36 7.08 -4.62
C VAL A 40 12.45 7.73 -3.77
N ALA A 41 13.19 8.65 -4.38
CA ALA A 41 14.21 9.45 -3.68
C ALA A 41 13.56 10.35 -2.59
N PRO A 42 14.24 10.64 -1.47
CA PRO A 42 13.69 11.42 -0.36
C PRO A 42 13.10 12.78 -0.75
N ASP A 43 13.74 13.49 -1.67
CA ASP A 43 13.31 14.80 -2.20
C ASP A 43 12.11 14.72 -3.15
N ALA A 44 11.82 13.54 -3.68
CA ALA A 44 10.69 13.28 -4.56
C ALA A 44 9.46 12.70 -3.83
N LYS A 45 9.53 12.44 -2.53
CA LYS A 45 8.47 11.77 -1.75
C LYS A 45 7.14 12.50 -1.79
N ASP A 46 7.15 13.82 -1.60
CA ASP A 46 5.92 14.62 -1.57
C ASP A 46 5.26 14.68 -2.95
N LEU A 47 6.06 14.85 -4.00
CA LEU A 47 5.57 14.80 -5.38
C LEU A 47 5.00 13.41 -5.72
N ALA A 48 5.71 12.34 -5.36
CA ALA A 48 5.25 10.97 -5.59
C ALA A 48 3.94 10.69 -4.87
N ARG A 49 3.79 11.12 -3.60
CA ARG A 49 2.55 10.99 -2.83
C ARG A 49 1.39 11.64 -3.57
N GLN A 50 1.57 12.88 -4.02
CA GLN A 50 0.56 13.61 -4.78
C GLN A 50 0.18 12.86 -6.07
N GLN A 51 1.18 12.48 -6.88
CA GLN A 51 0.97 11.78 -8.15
C GLN A 51 0.25 10.44 -7.99
N VAL A 52 0.66 9.64 -7.02
CA VAL A 52 0.04 8.34 -6.71
C VAL A 52 -1.40 8.54 -6.26
N CYS A 53 -1.66 9.44 -5.31
CA CYS A 53 -3.00 9.70 -4.81
C CYS A 53 -3.93 10.20 -5.91
N ASP A 54 -3.46 11.11 -6.77
CA ASP A 54 -4.22 11.61 -7.90
C ASP A 54 -4.52 10.50 -8.92
N ALA A 55 -3.53 9.65 -9.23
CA ALA A 55 -3.71 8.52 -10.13
C ALA A 55 -4.76 7.52 -9.61
N VAL A 56 -4.74 7.21 -8.31
CA VAL A 56 -5.74 6.33 -7.68
C VAL A 56 -7.12 6.97 -7.68
N LYS A 57 -7.24 8.26 -7.32
CA LYS A 57 -8.51 9.00 -7.32
C LYS A 57 -9.12 9.12 -8.72
N ALA A 58 -8.29 9.31 -9.75
CA ALA A 58 -8.72 9.35 -11.14
C ALA A 58 -9.24 7.98 -11.65
N ARG A 59 -9.02 6.89 -10.90
CA ARG A 59 -9.36 5.51 -11.28
C ARG A 59 -8.71 5.15 -12.62
N GLY A 60 -9.27 4.20 -13.39
CA GLY A 60 -8.77 3.86 -14.73
C GLY A 60 -7.69 2.77 -14.80
N PHE A 61 -7.57 1.93 -13.76
CA PHE A 61 -6.71 0.73 -13.77
C PHE A 61 -7.45 -0.55 -14.22
N GLY A 62 -8.70 -0.42 -14.66
CA GLY A 62 -9.51 -1.55 -15.12
C GLY A 62 -9.87 -2.49 -13.97
N LYS A 63 -9.64 -3.79 -14.14
CA LYS A 63 -9.94 -4.83 -13.14
C LYS A 63 -8.81 -5.10 -12.13
N ARG A 64 -7.72 -4.33 -12.23
CA ARG A 64 -6.50 -4.54 -11.44
C ARG A 64 -6.74 -4.11 -10.00
N GLU A 65 -6.22 -4.89 -9.06
CA GLU A 65 -6.13 -4.45 -7.67
C GLU A 65 -5.05 -3.36 -7.57
N VAL A 66 -5.39 -2.21 -6.98
CA VAL A 66 -4.49 -1.07 -6.85
C VAL A 66 -4.09 -0.91 -5.40
N ILE A 67 -2.79 -1.06 -5.13
CA ILE A 67 -2.19 -0.98 -3.81
C ILE A 67 -1.27 0.23 -3.77
N ILE A 68 -1.31 1.01 -2.70
CA ILE A 68 -0.28 2.04 -2.43
C ILE A 68 0.70 1.46 -1.41
N ARG A 69 2.00 1.38 -1.74
CA ARG A 69 3.04 1.11 -0.74
C ARG A 69 3.47 2.43 -0.13
N VAL A 70 3.21 2.60 1.15
CA VAL A 70 3.59 3.80 1.92
C VAL A 70 5.03 3.66 2.42
N ASN A 71 5.64 4.76 2.86
CA ASN A 71 6.88 4.68 3.61
C ASN A 71 6.64 4.05 5.00
N GLY A 72 7.70 3.48 5.59
CA GLY A 72 7.63 2.93 6.95
C GLY A 72 7.10 3.93 7.97
N THR A 73 6.29 3.48 8.92
CA THR A 73 5.60 4.33 9.89
C THR A 73 6.52 5.09 10.83
N SER A 74 7.79 4.66 10.97
CA SER A 74 8.84 5.35 11.73
C SER A 74 9.58 6.42 10.94
N THR A 75 9.32 6.55 9.63
CA THR A 75 9.95 7.56 8.77
C THR A 75 9.19 8.89 8.82
N PRO A 76 9.83 10.02 8.46
CA PRO A 76 9.16 11.32 8.40
C PRO A 76 7.97 11.39 7.43
N TRP A 77 7.87 10.46 6.46
CA TRP A 77 6.83 10.46 5.43
C TRP A 77 5.66 9.53 5.76
N GLY A 78 5.84 8.54 6.65
CA GLY A 78 4.90 7.44 6.85
C GLY A 78 3.49 7.89 7.25
N GLU A 79 3.36 8.85 8.17
CA GLU A 79 2.05 9.37 8.59
C GLU A 79 1.33 10.08 7.45
N ALA A 80 2.03 10.98 6.75
CA ALA A 80 1.45 11.73 5.63
C ALA A 80 1.05 10.82 4.47
N ASP A 81 1.84 9.78 4.19
CA ASP A 81 1.50 8.76 3.21
C ASP A 81 0.26 7.96 3.61
N LEU A 82 0.17 7.53 4.87
CA LEU A 82 -0.96 6.73 5.36
C LEU A 82 -2.28 7.53 5.29
N THR A 83 -2.26 8.79 5.72
CA THR A 83 -3.43 9.68 5.61
C THR A 83 -3.82 9.91 4.16
N ALA A 84 -2.87 10.27 3.29
CA ALA A 84 -3.16 10.55 1.88
C ALA A 84 -3.64 9.30 1.13
N ALA A 85 -3.06 8.13 1.41
CA ALA A 85 -3.49 6.86 0.82
C ALA A 85 -4.91 6.49 1.27
N ALA A 86 -5.24 6.67 2.56
CA ALA A 86 -6.59 6.44 3.06
C ALA A 86 -7.64 7.31 2.33
N GLU A 87 -7.33 8.59 2.12
CA GLU A 87 -8.20 9.51 1.36
C GLU A 87 -8.29 9.16 -0.14
N ALA A 88 -7.22 8.61 -0.72
CA ALA A 88 -7.20 8.20 -2.13
C ALA A 88 -8.06 6.95 -2.41
N ARG A 89 -8.38 6.16 -1.37
CA ARG A 89 -9.20 4.93 -1.45
C ARG A 89 -8.67 3.92 -2.48
N PRO A 90 -7.42 3.43 -2.34
CA PRO A 90 -6.94 2.27 -3.07
C PRO A 90 -7.69 1.00 -2.62
N ASP A 91 -7.45 -0.12 -3.30
CA ASP A 91 -7.94 -1.42 -2.82
C ASP A 91 -7.22 -1.87 -1.54
N ALA A 92 -5.92 -1.57 -1.44
CA ALA A 92 -5.14 -1.85 -0.25
C ALA A 92 -4.03 -0.82 0.01
N ILE A 93 -3.57 -0.75 1.25
CA ILE A 93 -2.36 -0.04 1.65
C ILE A 93 -1.33 -1.08 2.09
N LEU A 94 -0.19 -1.12 1.41
CA LEU A 94 0.95 -1.98 1.77
C LEU A 94 1.86 -1.20 2.71
N VAL A 95 2.02 -1.71 3.93
CA VAL A 95 2.90 -1.11 4.94
C VAL A 95 4.20 -1.93 5.02
N PRO A 96 5.35 -1.29 4.76
CA PRO A 96 6.64 -1.97 4.78
C PRO A 96 7.11 -2.23 6.21
N LYS A 97 8.05 -3.17 6.36
CA LYS A 97 8.82 -3.41 7.60
C LYS A 97 7.96 -3.61 8.86
N ILE A 98 6.83 -4.33 8.74
CA ILE A 98 5.99 -4.68 9.88
C ILE A 98 6.67 -5.77 10.70
N GLU A 99 6.92 -5.51 11.98
CA GLU A 99 7.63 -6.46 12.86
C GLU A 99 6.78 -6.98 14.04
N SER A 100 5.61 -6.39 14.28
CA SER A 100 4.78 -6.74 15.43
C SER A 100 3.27 -6.55 15.20
N LEU A 101 2.47 -7.29 15.98
CA LEU A 101 1.00 -7.11 16.07
C LEU A 101 0.61 -5.70 16.54
N ALA A 102 1.40 -5.12 17.44
CA ALA A 102 1.15 -3.78 17.97
C ALA A 102 1.22 -2.70 16.89
N GLU A 103 2.17 -2.81 15.96
CA GLU A 103 2.27 -1.90 14.81
C GLU A 103 1.03 -1.97 13.91
N LEU A 104 0.56 -3.19 13.58
CA LEU A 104 -0.65 -3.36 12.78
C LEU A 104 -1.89 -2.81 13.48
N ASN A 105 -2.05 -3.05 14.77
CA ASN A 105 -3.15 -2.49 15.55
C ASN A 105 -3.10 -0.95 15.58
N ALA A 106 -1.91 -0.36 15.65
CA ALA A 106 -1.75 1.09 15.58
C ALA A 106 -2.14 1.64 14.19
N ILE A 107 -1.79 0.94 13.11
CA ILE A 107 -2.19 1.29 11.75
C ILE A 107 -3.70 1.18 11.57
N GLU A 108 -4.32 0.09 12.03
CA GLU A 108 -5.77 -0.11 12.01
C GLU A 108 -6.48 1.03 12.76
N SER A 109 -5.99 1.39 13.95
CA SER A 109 -6.55 2.50 14.73
C SER A 109 -6.49 3.83 13.98
N LYS A 110 -5.37 4.13 13.30
CA LYS A 110 -5.23 5.33 12.46
C LYS A 110 -6.15 5.32 11.24
N LEU A 111 -6.37 4.15 10.65
CA LEU A 111 -7.28 3.96 9.52
C LEU A 111 -8.76 3.81 9.94
N GLY A 112 -9.08 3.86 11.23
CA GLY A 112 -10.45 3.74 11.75
C GLY A 112 -11.48 4.64 11.05
N PRO A 113 -11.18 5.93 10.77
CA PRO A 113 -12.08 6.82 10.04
C PRO A 113 -12.15 6.57 8.52
N ALA A 114 -11.22 5.79 7.96
CA ALA A 114 -11.13 5.52 6.52
C ALA A 114 -12.13 4.46 6.07
N ASP A 115 -12.38 4.41 4.76
CA ASP A 115 -13.30 3.45 4.13
C ASP A 115 -12.96 2.00 4.56
N PRO A 116 -13.86 1.27 5.25
CA PRO A 116 -13.62 -0.09 5.75
C PRO A 116 -13.27 -1.11 4.67
N SER A 117 -13.53 -0.83 3.39
CA SER A 117 -13.13 -1.72 2.30
C SER A 117 -11.65 -1.67 1.95
N ILE A 118 -10.90 -0.67 2.42
CA ILE A 118 -9.46 -0.58 2.19
C ILE A 118 -8.78 -1.64 3.04
N ALA A 119 -8.16 -2.62 2.38
CA ALA A 119 -7.36 -3.65 3.03
C ALA A 119 -5.99 -3.11 3.47
N VAL A 120 -5.37 -3.77 4.45
CA VAL A 120 -3.99 -3.56 4.85
C VAL A 120 -3.18 -4.77 4.43
N TRP A 121 -2.08 -4.54 3.71
CA TRP A 121 -1.08 -5.57 3.44
C TRP A 121 0.14 -5.29 4.31
N ALA A 122 0.64 -6.32 5.00
CA ALA A 122 1.87 -6.23 5.78
C ALA A 122 3.03 -6.80 4.96
N MET A 123 4.09 -6.03 4.77
CA MET A 123 5.30 -6.55 4.15
C MET A 123 6.19 -7.23 5.20
N ILE A 124 6.34 -8.54 5.07
CA ILE A 124 7.24 -9.34 5.93
C ILE A 124 8.62 -9.39 5.27
N GLU A 125 9.45 -8.41 5.60
CA GLU A 125 10.74 -8.17 4.91
C GLU A 125 11.95 -7.99 5.84
N THR A 126 11.77 -8.16 7.14
CA THR A 126 12.87 -8.12 8.12
C THR A 126 13.03 -9.49 8.80
N PRO A 127 14.23 -9.82 9.30
CA PRO A 127 14.42 -11.04 10.08
C PRO A 127 13.48 -11.13 11.29
N ARG A 128 13.19 -10.00 11.95
CA ARG A 128 12.26 -9.96 13.09
C ARG A 128 10.84 -10.28 12.65
N ALA A 129 10.40 -9.73 11.52
CA ALA A 129 9.08 -10.02 10.94
C ALA A 129 8.91 -11.52 10.65
N ILE A 130 9.94 -12.18 10.13
CA ILE A 130 9.92 -13.64 9.86
C ILE A 130 9.72 -14.42 11.17
N LEU A 131 10.45 -14.06 12.23
CA LEU A 131 10.35 -14.74 13.52
C LEU A 131 8.99 -14.50 14.20
N ASN A 132 8.35 -13.37 13.92
CA ASN A 132 7.09 -12.95 14.54
C ASN A 132 5.85 -13.21 13.67
N VAL A 133 5.99 -13.77 12.47
CA VAL A 133 4.91 -13.80 11.46
C VAL A 133 3.61 -14.41 11.98
N GLY A 134 3.69 -15.44 12.82
CA GLY A 134 2.52 -16.05 13.46
C GLY A 134 1.72 -15.04 14.28
N HIS A 135 2.38 -14.25 15.14
CA HIS A 135 1.73 -13.22 15.94
C HIS A 135 1.25 -12.04 15.08
N ILE A 136 1.99 -11.69 14.01
CA ILE A 136 1.58 -10.63 13.08
C ILE A 136 0.24 -11.00 12.41
N THR A 137 0.06 -12.28 12.04
CA THR A 137 -1.18 -12.76 11.40
C THR A 137 -2.41 -12.79 12.32
N GLU A 138 -2.23 -12.60 13.64
CA GLU A 138 -3.34 -12.45 14.59
C GLU A 138 -3.98 -11.05 14.54
N ALA A 139 -3.37 -10.11 13.81
CA ALA A 139 -3.96 -8.81 13.53
C ALA A 139 -5.23 -9.02 12.69
N GLY A 140 -6.40 -8.96 13.33
CA GLY A 140 -7.68 -8.98 12.64
C GLY A 140 -7.93 -7.69 11.84
N GLY A 141 -9.19 -7.28 11.72
CA GLY A 141 -9.53 -6.01 11.07
C GLY A 141 -9.31 -6.07 9.55
N ARG A 142 -8.51 -5.14 9.01
CA ARG A 142 -8.31 -4.97 7.56
C ARG A 142 -7.17 -5.81 6.98
N LEU A 143 -6.41 -6.54 7.79
CA LEU A 143 -5.31 -7.38 7.29
C LEU A 143 -5.86 -8.41 6.29
N SER A 144 -5.28 -8.43 5.08
CA SER A 144 -5.69 -9.30 3.95
C SER A 144 -4.55 -10.11 3.37
#